data_AF-A0A3M0DD29-F1
#
_entry.id   AF-A0A3M0DD29-F1
#
_cell.length_a   1.000
_cell.length_b   1.000
_cell.length_c   1.000
_cell.angle_alpha   90.00
_cell.angle_beta   90.00
_cell.angle_gamma   90.00
#
_symmetry.space_group_name_H-M   'P 1'
#
loop_
_entity.id
_entity.type
_entity.pdbx_description
1 polymer ?
#
loop_
_entity_poly.entity_id
_entity_poly.type
_entity_poly.pdbx_seq_one_letter_code
_entity_poly.pdbx_strand_id
1 'polypeptide(L)'
;MSSEYRTGREGEFTYRGHTLDELQSLSLDEVAELLPARMRRTITRGLSVEHEKLLEKARDAGEEETANDPIRTHLRDMPIVPEFVGLTFSVYNGQEFNRVEVDPEMIGHYLGEFQLTRNSVEHGQAGIGATRSSKFVPLK
;
A
#
# COMPACT_ATOMS: atom_id res chain seq x y z
N MET A 1 -7.08 6.88 17.30
CA MET A 1 -5.97 7.19 18.23
C MET A 1 -5.97 6.16 19.36
N SER A 2 -5.45 4.97 19.07
CA SER A 2 -4.98 4.00 20.06
C SER A 2 -3.97 3.17 19.28
N SER A 3 -2.69 3.52 19.46
CA SER A 3 -1.55 2.79 18.92
C SER A 3 -0.93 2.04 20.09
N GLU A 4 -1.66 1.08 20.63
CA GLU A 4 -1.07 0.07 21.48
C GLU A 4 -1.04 -1.21 20.66
N TYR A 5 0.15 -1.81 20.53
CA TYR A 5 0.48 -3.25 20.53
C TYR A 5 1.82 -3.47 19.79
N ARG A 6 2.92 -3.24 20.52
CA ARG A 6 4.26 -3.71 20.15
C ARG A 6 4.51 -5.05 20.86
N THR A 7 4.81 -6.11 20.12
CA THR A 7 5.43 -7.31 20.71
C THR A 7 6.91 -7.30 20.37
N GLY A 8 7.70 -6.77 21.31
CA GLY A 8 9.14 -6.53 21.22
C GLY A 8 9.49 -5.38 22.18
N ARG A 9 10.61 -5.47 22.91
CA ARG A 9 10.99 -4.54 24.00
C ARG A 9 10.85 -3.08 23.56
N GLU A 10 10.21 -2.28 24.42
CA GLU A 10 10.02 -0.82 24.34
C GLU A 10 10.28 -0.15 22.98
N GLY A 11 9.23 0.24 22.26
CA GLY A 11 9.40 1.28 21.23
C GLY A 11 9.72 0.81 19.81
N GLU A 12 10.27 -0.39 19.63
CA GLU A 12 10.86 -0.76 18.33
C GLU A 12 9.92 -1.67 17.52
N PHE A 13 9.79 -1.37 16.23
CA PHE A 13 9.04 -2.21 15.30
C PHE A 13 9.84 -3.49 15.02
N THR A 14 9.18 -4.65 15.15
CA THR A 14 9.77 -5.93 14.76
C THR A 14 8.78 -6.72 13.90
N TYR A 15 9.30 -7.38 12.86
CA TYR A 15 8.52 -8.27 12.01
C TYR A 15 9.07 -9.69 12.13
N ARG A 16 8.25 -10.61 12.66
CA ARG A 16 8.63 -12.02 12.88
C ARG A 16 9.96 -12.23 13.60
N GLY A 17 10.31 -11.32 14.51
CA GLY A 17 11.53 -11.39 15.32
C GLY A 17 12.74 -10.64 14.75
N HIS A 18 12.59 -9.96 13.62
CA HIS A 18 13.63 -9.11 13.02
C HIS A 18 13.31 -7.62 13.19
N THR A 19 14.35 -6.80 13.43
CA THR A 19 14.20 -5.33 13.43
C THR A 19 14.09 -4.79 11.99
N LEU A 20 13.68 -3.53 11.85
CA LEU A 20 13.58 -2.90 10.53
C LEU A 20 14.94 -2.85 9.81
N ASP A 21 16.01 -2.46 10.52
CA ASP A 21 17.36 -2.38 9.96
C ASP A 21 17.86 -3.76 9.51
N GLU A 22 17.55 -4.80 10.28
CA GLU A 22 17.87 -6.18 9.91
C GLU A 22 17.13 -6.57 8.62
N LEU A 23 15.83 -6.28 8.52
CA LEU A 23 15.02 -6.59 7.34
C LEU A 23 15.48 -5.86 6.07
N GLN A 24 15.94 -4.61 6.21
CA GLN A 24 16.48 -3.84 5.08
C GLN A 24 17.86 -4.35 4.61
N SER A 25 18.62 -4.99 5.50
CA SER A 25 19.91 -5.60 5.15
C SER A 25 19.80 -6.96 4.45
N LEU A 26 18.67 -7.65 4.61
CA LEU A 26 18.43 -8.96 4.02
C LEU A 26 18.17 -8.86 2.51
N SER A 27 18.50 -9.93 1.79
CA SER A 27 18.13 -10.06 0.39
C SER A 27 16.62 -10.28 0.22
N LEU A 28 16.09 -9.92 -0.95
CA LEU A 28 14.67 -10.12 -1.29
C LEU A 28 14.21 -11.58 -1.12
N ASP A 29 15.07 -12.55 -1.41
CA ASP A 29 14.76 -13.98 -1.27
C ASP A 29 14.69 -14.41 0.20
N GLU A 30 15.56 -13.88 1.06
CA GLU A 30 15.52 -14.14 2.51
C GLU A 30 14.29 -13.50 3.15
N VAL A 31 13.95 -12.27 2.74
CA VAL A 31 12.71 -11.60 3.16
C VAL A 31 11.49 -12.39 2.71
N ALA A 32 11.52 -12.99 1.51
CA ALA A 32 10.40 -13.78 1.00
C ALA A 32 10.03 -14.96 1.91
N GLU A 33 11.00 -15.60 2.57
CA GLU A 33 10.73 -16.67 3.53
C GLU A 33 10.03 -16.18 4.81
N LEU A 34 10.27 -14.93 5.19
CA LEU A 34 9.59 -14.27 6.31
C LEU A 34 8.19 -13.79 5.93
N LEU A 35 7.82 -13.69 4.65
CA LEU A 35 6.51 -13.19 4.25
C LEU A 35 5.41 -14.27 4.27
N PRO A 36 4.12 -13.88 4.31
CA PRO A 36 3.00 -14.79 4.08
C PRO A 36 3.07 -15.50 2.72
N ALA A 37 2.49 -16.70 2.66
CA ALA A 37 2.64 -17.63 1.54
C ALA A 37 2.34 -17.04 0.15
N ARG A 38 1.39 -16.10 0.05
CA ARG A 38 1.04 -15.45 -1.21
C ARG A 38 2.17 -14.56 -1.74
N MET A 39 2.74 -13.71 -0.89
CA MET A 39 3.83 -12.80 -1.30
C MET A 39 5.12 -13.56 -1.53
N ARG A 40 5.43 -14.55 -0.68
CA ARG A 40 6.54 -15.49 -0.94
C ARG A 40 6.44 -16.08 -2.33
N ARG A 41 5.27 -16.63 -2.69
CA ARG A 41 5.03 -17.19 -4.02
C ARG A 41 5.22 -16.17 -5.14
N THR A 42 4.81 -14.91 -4.95
CA THR A 42 4.99 -13.84 -5.95
C THR A 42 6.47 -13.58 -6.19
N ILE A 43 7.26 -13.44 -5.13
CA ILE A 43 8.71 -13.20 -5.23
C ILE A 43 9.43 -14.42 -5.82
N THR A 44 9.16 -15.63 -5.32
CA THR A 44 9.78 -16.88 -5.81
C THR A 44 9.45 -17.18 -7.28
N ARG A 45 8.29 -16.74 -7.77
CA ARG A 45 7.94 -16.89 -9.19
C ARG A 45 8.68 -15.92 -10.11
N GLY A 46 9.32 -14.90 -9.54
CA GLY A 46 9.92 -13.79 -10.26
C GLY A 46 8.95 -12.62 -10.36
N LEU A 47 9.49 -11.44 -10.08
CA LEU A 47 8.79 -10.17 -10.31
C LEU A 47 8.75 -9.89 -11.82
N SER A 48 7.71 -9.16 -12.26
CA SER A 48 7.68 -8.72 -13.66
C SER A 48 8.63 -7.55 -13.87
N VAL A 49 9.03 -7.30 -15.13
CA VAL A 49 9.90 -6.17 -15.51
C VAL A 49 9.39 -4.83 -14.97
N GLU A 50 8.08 -4.64 -14.89
CA GLU A 50 7.49 -3.40 -14.35
C GLU A 50 7.62 -3.32 -12.83
N HIS A 51 7.54 -4.44 -12.11
CA HIS A 51 7.78 -4.51 -10.67
C HIS A 51 9.26 -4.26 -10.34
N GLU A 52 10.18 -4.78 -11.14
CA GLU A 52 11.62 -4.52 -11.01
C GLU A 52 11.94 -3.04 -11.20
N LYS A 53 11.37 -2.40 -12.24
CA LYS A 53 11.50 -0.94 -12.44
C LYS A 53 10.95 -0.13 -11.26
N LEU A 54 9.88 -0.60 -10.62
CA LEU A 54 9.33 0.07 -9.44
C LEU A 54 10.27 -0.07 -8.24
N LEU A 55 10.88 -1.24 -8.05
CA LEU A 55 11.91 -1.45 -7.03
C LEU A 55 13.14 -0.56 -7.26
N GLU A 56 13.64 -0.51 -8.49
CA GLU A 56 14.77 0.37 -8.84
C GLU A 56 14.45 1.84 -8.55
N LYS A 57 13.27 2.32 -8.98
CA LYS A 57 12.81 3.68 -8.68
C LYS A 57 12.70 3.96 -7.18
N ALA A 58 12.25 2.98 -6.40
CA ALA A 58 12.14 3.12 -4.96
C ALA A 58 13.51 3.18 -4.28
N ARG A 59 14.50 2.43 -4.77
CA ARG A 59 15.89 2.49 -4.25
C ARG A 59 16.57 3.82 -4.51
N ASP A 60 16.29 4.41 -5.67
CA ASP A 60 16.87 5.71 -6.04
C ASP A 60 16.18 6.89 -5.34
N ALA A 61 14.95 6.69 -4.87
CA ALA A 61 14.14 7.74 -4.25
C ALA A 61 14.45 7.90 -2.75
N GLY A 62 14.66 9.14 -2.31
CA GLY A 62 14.77 9.46 -0.89
C GLY A 62 13.42 9.68 -0.22
N GLU A 63 13.36 9.51 1.11
CA GLU A 63 12.15 9.75 1.92
C GLU A 63 11.61 11.19 1.74
N GLU A 64 12.49 12.21 1.85
CA GLU A 64 12.11 13.62 1.76
C GLU A 64 11.62 14.04 0.36
N GLU A 65 12.22 13.47 -0.69
CA GLU A 65 11.83 13.72 -2.07
C GLU A 65 10.43 13.16 -2.33
N THR A 66 10.25 11.90 -1.93
CA THR A 66 9.00 11.17 -2.16
C THR A 66 7.84 11.76 -1.34
N ALA A 67 8.15 12.42 -0.22
CA ALA A 67 7.18 13.16 0.55
C ALA A 67 6.58 14.36 -0.20
N ASN A 68 7.28 14.93 -1.19
CA ASN A 68 6.75 16.01 -2.01
C ASN A 68 6.28 15.51 -3.38
N ASP A 69 7.08 14.64 -4.01
CA ASP A 69 6.78 14.02 -5.30
C ASP A 69 6.61 12.49 -5.15
N PRO A 70 5.39 12.02 -4.86
CA PRO A 70 5.16 10.60 -4.60
C PRO A 70 5.32 9.72 -5.84
N ILE A 71 5.92 8.54 -5.68
CA ILE A 71 6.15 7.59 -6.78
C ILE A 71 4.79 7.10 -7.31
N ARG A 72 4.45 7.51 -8.53
CA ARG A 72 3.18 7.13 -9.17
C ARG A 72 3.24 5.70 -9.71
N THR A 73 2.28 4.87 -9.29
CA THR A 73 2.20 3.47 -9.69
C THR A 73 0.77 3.00 -9.97
N HIS A 74 0.64 2.12 -10.97
CA HIS A 74 -0.58 1.34 -11.22
C HIS A 74 -0.45 -0.09 -10.67
N LEU A 75 0.73 -0.48 -10.20
CA LEU A 75 1.04 -1.83 -9.72
C LEU A 75 0.49 -1.99 -8.31
N ARG A 76 -0.77 -2.40 -8.23
CA ARG A 76 -1.48 -2.68 -6.98
C ARG A 76 -1.13 -4.04 -6.38
N ASP A 77 -0.58 -4.92 -7.21
CA ASP A 77 -0.15 -6.27 -6.92
C ASP A 77 1.32 -6.36 -6.49
N MET A 78 1.99 -5.22 -6.27
CA MET A 78 3.32 -5.19 -5.69
C MET A 78 3.27 -5.49 -4.18
N PRO A 79 4.00 -6.50 -3.68
CA PRO A 79 4.20 -6.71 -2.24
C PRO A 79 4.97 -5.53 -1.64
N ILE A 80 4.60 -5.12 -0.43
CA ILE A 80 5.36 -4.13 0.33
C ILE A 80 6.61 -4.83 0.90
N VAL A 81 7.76 -4.40 0.39
CA VAL A 81 9.09 -4.86 0.81
C VAL A 81 9.69 -3.90 1.84
N PRO A 82 10.64 -4.34 2.69
CA PRO A 82 11.26 -3.48 3.69
C PRO A 82 11.91 -2.21 3.13
N GLU A 83 12.40 -2.26 1.88
CA GLU A 83 12.96 -1.11 1.16
C GLU A 83 11.95 0.01 0.89
N PHE A 84 10.64 -0.27 0.97
CA PHE A 84 9.58 0.72 0.70
C PHE A 84 9.18 1.55 1.92
N VAL A 85 9.62 1.14 3.11
CA VAL A 85 9.27 1.82 4.35
C VAL A 85 9.81 3.24 4.33
N GLY A 86 8.97 4.21 4.69
CA GLY A 86 9.32 5.65 4.65
C GLY A 86 9.07 6.32 3.29
N LEU A 87 8.85 5.54 2.22
CA LEU A 87 8.51 6.09 0.91
C LEU A 87 7.01 6.35 0.78
N THR A 88 6.67 7.36 -0.02
CA THR A 88 5.29 7.68 -0.35
C THR A 88 4.95 7.26 -1.79
N PHE A 89 4.00 6.36 -1.95
CA PHE A 89 3.49 5.95 -3.26
C PHE A 89 2.18 6.65 -3.59
N SER A 90 2.00 6.99 -4.86
CA SER A 90 0.71 7.39 -5.43
C SER A 90 0.11 6.20 -6.17
N VAL A 91 -0.80 5.48 -5.52
CA VAL A 91 -1.41 4.24 -6.02
C VAL A 91 -2.71 4.55 -6.76
N TYR A 92 -2.84 4.05 -7.99
CA TYR A 92 -4.05 4.25 -8.79
C TYR A 92 -5.24 3.43 -8.26
N ASN A 93 -6.38 4.08 -7.99
CA ASN A 93 -7.59 3.41 -7.51
C ASN A 93 -8.57 2.97 -8.62
N GLY A 94 -8.33 3.38 -9.88
CA GLY A 94 -9.25 3.19 -11.01
C GLY A 94 -9.84 4.49 -11.54
N GLN A 95 -9.68 5.60 -10.81
CA GLN A 95 -10.13 6.93 -11.20
C GLN A 95 -9.01 7.96 -10.96
N GLU A 96 -8.41 7.94 -9.78
CA GLU A 96 -7.40 8.89 -9.32
C GLU A 96 -6.20 8.19 -8.68
N PHE A 97 -5.13 8.95 -8.47
CA PHE A 97 -3.94 8.49 -7.77
C PHE A 97 -3.99 8.97 -6.33
N ASN A 98 -4.06 8.03 -5.41
CA ASN A 98 -4.12 8.33 -3.99
C ASN A 98 -2.78 8.09 -3.33
N ARG A 99 -2.40 9.01 -2.45
CA ARG A 99 -1.14 8.98 -1.72
C ARG A 99 -1.22 7.95 -0.58
N VAL A 100 -0.18 7.12 -0.48
CA VAL A 100 0.03 6.11 0.55
C VAL A 100 1.46 6.25 1.05
N GLU A 101 1.61 6.69 2.29
CA GLU A 101 2.89 6.64 3.00
C GLU A 101 3.04 5.25 3.60
N VAL A 102 4.19 4.60 3.36
CA VAL A 102 4.40 3.21 3.76
C VAL A 102 5.00 3.16 5.16
N ASP A 103 4.16 2.79 6.12
CA ASP A 103 4.58 2.50 7.48
C ASP A 103 5.23 1.09 7.58
N PRO A 104 6.13 0.84 8.55
CA PRO A 104 6.72 -0.48 8.77
C PRO A 104 5.67 -1.59 8.98
N GLU A 105 4.53 -1.25 9.59
CA GLU A 105 3.41 -2.17 9.86
C GLU A 105 2.75 -2.72 8.60
N MET A 106 2.98 -2.07 7.46
CA MET A 106 2.44 -2.48 6.16
C MET A 106 3.26 -3.61 5.51
N ILE A 107 4.42 -3.98 6.07
CA ILE A 107 5.21 -5.12 5.58
C ILE A 107 4.36 -6.40 5.66
N GLY A 108 4.29 -7.13 4.55
CA GLY A 108 3.41 -8.30 4.45
C GLY A 108 2.00 -7.99 3.93
N HIS A 109 1.82 -6.84 3.30
CA HIS A 109 0.62 -6.49 2.55
C HIS A 109 0.97 -6.13 1.09
N TYR A 110 -0.05 -6.01 0.24
CA TYR A 110 0.09 -5.46 -1.10
C TYR A 110 -0.25 -3.97 -1.11
N LEU A 111 0.43 -3.18 -1.96
CA LEU A 111 0.15 -1.73 -2.10
C LEU A 111 -1.34 -1.44 -2.38
N GLY A 112 -1.99 -2.31 -3.15
CA GLY A 112 -3.40 -2.19 -3.51
C GLY A 112 -4.38 -2.40 -2.36
N GLU A 113 -3.96 -2.91 -1.20
CA GLU A 113 -4.81 -3.11 -0.02
C GLU A 113 -5.11 -1.79 0.71
N PHE A 114 -4.19 -0.83 0.61
CA PHE A 114 -4.30 0.47 1.30
C PHE A 114 -5.16 1.49 0.56
N GLN A 115 -5.65 1.16 -0.64
CA GLN A 115 -6.51 2.02 -1.43
C GLN A 115 -7.73 1.28 -1.95
N LEU A 116 -8.92 1.70 -1.52
CA LEU A 116 -10.18 1.12 -1.97
C LEU A 116 -10.44 1.49 -3.45
N THR A 117 -10.84 0.50 -4.25
CA THR A 117 -11.28 0.72 -5.65
C THR A 117 -12.71 1.25 -5.76
N ARG A 118 -13.47 1.15 -4.66
CA ARG A 118 -14.89 1.42 -4.63
C ARG A 118 -15.20 2.37 -3.49
N ASN A 119 -16.19 3.22 -3.71
CA ASN A 119 -16.76 4.04 -2.66
C ASN A 119 -17.55 3.15 -1.69
N SER A 120 -17.54 3.49 -0.40
CA SER A 120 -18.53 2.96 0.52
C SER A 120 -19.89 3.58 0.17
N VAL A 121 -20.90 2.73 0.01
CA VAL A 121 -22.27 3.16 -0.22
C VAL A 121 -23.06 2.81 1.01
N GLU A 122 -23.60 3.85 1.65
CA GLU A 122 -24.55 3.70 2.76
C GLU A 122 -25.96 3.88 2.21
N HIS A 123 -26.90 3.07 2.70
CA HIS A 123 -28.30 3.20 2.33
C HIS A 123 -28.89 4.45 2.99
N GLY A 124 -28.83 5.56 2.27
CA GLY A 124 -29.51 6.80 2.63
C GLY A 124 -30.87 6.95 1.97
N GLN A 125 -31.54 8.05 2.28
CA GLN A 125 -32.66 8.52 1.47
C GLN A 125 -32.20 8.69 0.02
N ALA A 126 -33.00 8.22 -0.94
CA ALA A 126 -32.66 8.32 -2.36
C ALA A 126 -32.38 9.78 -2.71
N GLY A 127 -31.14 10.08 -3.13
CA GLY A 127 -30.76 11.38 -3.62
C GLY A 127 -31.62 11.78 -4.83
N ILE A 128 -31.76 13.09 -5.05
CA ILE A 128 -32.41 13.62 -6.25
C ILE A 128 -31.62 13.12 -7.47
N GLY A 129 -32.30 12.42 -8.39
CA GLY A 129 -31.69 11.79 -9.57
C GLY A 129 -31.11 10.38 -9.39
N ALA A 130 -31.08 9.83 -8.17
CA ALA A 130 -30.52 8.50 -7.89
C ALA A 130 -31.45 7.35 -8.32
N THR A 131 -32.78 7.51 -8.21
CA THR A 131 -33.77 6.52 -8.67
C THR A 131 -34.45 7.01 -9.95
N ARG A 132 -34.97 6.10 -10.77
CA ARG A 132 -35.72 6.47 -11.99
C ARG A 132 -36.89 7.41 -11.70
N SER A 133 -37.49 7.30 -10.50
CA SER A 133 -38.59 8.16 -10.04
C SER A 133 -38.14 9.53 -9.51
N SER A 134 -36.89 9.67 -9.02
CA SER A 134 -36.37 10.94 -8.49
C SER A 134 -35.66 11.82 -9.53
N LYS A 135 -35.60 11.38 -10.80
CA LYS A 135 -34.99 12.15 -11.91
C LYS A 135 -35.81 13.38 -12.32
N PHE A 136 -37.11 13.41 -12.05
CA PHE A 136 -37.97 14.54 -12.42
C PHE A 136 -38.40 15.30 -11.17
N VAL A 137 -37.75 16.43 -10.92
CA VAL A 137 -38.22 17.43 -9.95
C VAL A 137 -38.83 18.58 -10.76
N PRO A 138 -40.15 18.79 -10.71
CA PRO A 138 -40.77 19.92 -11.38
C PRO A 138 -40.26 21.22 -10.73
N LEU A 139 -39.49 22.00 -11.49
CA LEU A 139 -39.15 23.36 -11.10
C LEU A 139 -40.42 24.21 -11.22
N LYS A 140 -40.77 24.90 -10.13
CA LYS A 140 -41.91 25.82 -10.08
C LYS A 140 -41.52 27.18 -10.66
#